data_AF-A0A0V8QGG0-F1
#
_entry.id   AF-A0A0V8QGG0-F1
#
_cell.length_a   1.000
_cell.length_b   1.000
_cell.length_c   1.000
_cell.angle_alpha   90.00
_cell.angle_beta   90.00
_cell.angle_gamma   90.00
#
_symmetry.space_group_name_H-M   'P 1'
#
loop_
_entity.id
_entity.type
_entity.pdbx_description
1 polymer ?
#
loop_
_entity_poly.entity_id
_entity_poly.type
_entity_poly.pdbx_seq_one_letter_code
_entity_poly.pdbx_strand_id
1 'polypeptide(L)'
;MSKCVKCGKHGLFVMVNIRTGLCASCQKQYEKELTAPVAPAPVEKTIEIPTIYIGNDMKYARIKHFDDVELAKLDTFPDFSKIHCCDDISFSSTGDGIIAKIYSEVIGRVVDESISKHITESLETKLPIFSQVLGYDDETGEIHIVVSFYKIVDYDYNDYAQERDDTLDNELVAYF
;
A
#
# COMPACT_ATOMS: atom_id res chain seq x y z
N MET A 1 40.57 31.30 28.48
CA MET A 1 40.95 30.73 27.17
C MET A 1 39.77 29.94 26.64
N SER A 2 39.28 30.26 25.45
CA SER A 2 38.08 29.64 24.89
C SER A 2 38.37 28.22 24.43
N LYS A 3 37.52 27.26 24.83
CA LYS A 3 37.62 25.83 24.46
C LYS A 3 36.44 25.48 23.55
N CYS A 4 36.70 24.74 22.48
CA CYS A 4 35.61 24.21 21.65
C CYS A 4 34.82 23.15 22.42
N VAL A 5 33.49 23.29 22.49
CA VAL A 5 32.62 22.36 23.23
C VAL A 5 32.58 20.97 22.58
N LYS A 6 32.62 20.87 21.24
CA LYS A 6 32.51 19.57 20.53
C LYS A 6 33.81 18.75 20.53
N CYS A 7 34.97 19.38 20.28
CA CYS A 7 36.24 18.66 20.12
C CYS A 7 37.25 18.90 21.25
N GLY A 8 36.93 19.75 22.22
CA GLY A 8 37.76 19.98 23.41
C GLY A 8 39.12 20.66 23.17
N LYS A 9 39.43 21.06 21.92
CA LYS A 9 40.70 21.73 21.59
C LYS A 9 40.78 23.11 22.25
N HIS A 10 41.94 23.38 22.84
CA HIS A 10 42.35 24.70 23.33
C HIS A 10 43.32 25.28 22.31
N GLY A 11 43.30 26.59 22.09
CA GLY A 11 44.28 27.18 21.21
C GLY A 11 44.56 28.64 21.52
N LEU A 12 45.84 28.96 21.66
CA LEU A 12 46.36 30.32 21.47
C LEU A 12 45.97 30.91 20.09
N PHE A 13 45.59 30.07 19.12
CA PHE A 13 45.26 30.45 17.73
C PHE A 13 43.94 29.87 17.20
N VAL A 14 43.07 29.33 18.05
CA VAL A 14 41.80 28.73 17.62
C VAL A 14 40.66 29.67 18.00
N MET A 15 40.11 30.40 17.02
CA MET A 15 38.89 31.18 17.24
C MET A 15 37.71 30.23 17.46
N VAL A 16 37.08 30.36 18.63
CA VAL A 16 35.82 29.69 18.99
C VAL A 16 34.71 30.71 18.80
N ASN A 17 33.69 30.35 18.02
CA ASN A 17 32.53 31.22 17.81
C ASN A 17 31.80 31.39 19.16
N ILE A 18 31.65 32.63 19.60
CA ILE A 18 31.09 32.95 20.92
C ILE A 18 29.61 32.52 21.02
N ARG A 19 28.87 32.49 19.90
CA ARG A 19 27.45 32.10 19.90
C ARG A 19 27.23 30.59 19.98
N THR A 20 28.09 29.79 19.33
CA THR A 20 27.91 28.33 19.23
C THR A 20 28.86 27.53 20.12
N GLY A 21 29.93 28.15 20.62
CA GLY A 21 30.96 27.46 21.40
C GLY A 21 31.82 26.50 20.57
N LEU A 22 31.75 26.56 19.23
CA LEU A 22 32.47 25.66 18.32
C LEU A 22 33.69 26.33 17.69
N CYS A 23 34.75 25.55 17.44
CA CYS A 23 35.85 25.99 16.58
C CYS A 23 35.43 25.92 15.10
N ALA A 24 36.15 26.64 14.24
CA ALA A 24 35.83 26.75 12.81
C ALA A 24 35.64 25.40 12.09
N SER A 25 36.42 24.37 12.43
CA SER A 25 36.25 23.02 11.84
C SER A 25 34.95 22.35 12.28
N CYS A 26 34.61 22.42 13.57
CA CYS A 26 33.38 21.85 14.10
C CYS A 26 32.15 22.62 13.64
N GLN A 27 32.28 23.94 13.48
CA GLN A 27 31.24 24.81 12.92
C GLN A 27 30.90 24.40 11.49
N LYS A 28 31.92 24.20 10.62
CA LYS A 28 31.70 23.72 9.25
C LYS A 28 31.06 22.34 9.17
N GLN A 29 31.37 21.44 10.09
CA GLN A 29 30.72 20.13 10.15
C GLN A 29 29.26 20.25 10.59
N TYR A 30 28.99 21.06 11.61
CA TYR A 30 27.63 21.30 12.11
C TYR A 30 26.73 21.95 11.04
N GLU A 31 27.28 22.91 10.30
CA GLU A 31 26.57 23.54 9.16
C GLU A 31 26.29 22.53 8.04
N LYS A 32 27.24 21.63 7.74
CA LYS A 32 27.03 20.54 6.78
C LYS A 32 25.95 19.55 7.24
N GLU A 33 25.94 19.19 8.52
CA GLU A 33 24.92 18.33 9.13
C GLU A 33 23.53 18.98 9.07
N LEU A 34 23.44 20.30 9.26
CA LEU A 34 22.19 21.09 9.13
C LEU A 34 21.69 21.23 7.68
N THR A 35 22.59 21.28 6.71
CA THR A 35 22.25 21.36 5.28
C THR A 35 22.07 20.00 4.60
N ALA A 36 22.26 18.89 5.32
CA ALA A 36 21.92 17.59 4.79
C ALA A 36 20.40 17.59 4.52
N PRO A 37 19.94 17.29 3.29
CA PRO A 37 18.52 17.20 3.01
C PRO A 37 17.95 16.14 3.94
N VAL A 38 17.03 16.55 4.81
CA VAL A 38 16.20 15.62 5.57
C VAL A 38 15.47 14.81 4.51
N ALA A 39 15.80 13.52 4.39
CA ALA A 39 15.03 12.61 3.56
C ALA A 39 13.55 12.77 3.97
N PRO A 40 12.63 13.01 3.03
CA PRO A 40 11.22 13.07 3.39
C PRO A 40 10.89 11.78 4.15
N ALA A 41 10.24 11.93 5.31
CA ALA A 41 9.75 10.76 6.04
C ALA A 41 8.93 9.90 5.07
N PRO A 42 9.07 8.57 5.10
CA PRO A 42 8.26 7.70 4.26
C PRO A 42 6.79 8.07 4.48
N VAL A 43 6.13 8.49 3.40
CA VAL A 43 4.70 8.77 3.43
C VAL A 43 4.04 7.39 3.48
N GLU A 44 3.56 6.98 4.65
CA GLU A 44 2.69 5.80 4.77
C GLU A 44 1.52 5.99 3.80
N LYS A 45 1.49 5.18 2.75
CA LYS A 45 0.35 5.15 1.84
C LYS A 45 -0.60 4.07 2.34
N THR A 46 -1.89 4.30 2.22
CA THR A 46 -2.92 3.38 2.70
C THR A 46 -3.90 3.05 1.58
N ILE A 47 -4.27 1.78 1.47
CA ILE A 47 -5.39 1.32 0.66
C ILE A 47 -6.65 1.38 1.54
N GLU A 48 -7.66 2.10 1.07
CA GLU A 48 -8.96 2.13 1.72
C GLU A 48 -9.84 1.00 1.17
N ILE A 49 -10.22 0.08 2.05
CA ILE A 49 -11.03 -1.07 1.70
C ILE A 49 -12.46 -0.80 2.18
N PRO A 50 -13.43 -0.71 1.27
CA PRO A 50 -14.80 -0.40 1.65
C PRO A 50 -15.41 -1.54 2.48
N THR A 51 -16.02 -1.23 3.62
CA THR A 51 -16.84 -2.23 4.34
C THR A 51 -18.17 -2.50 3.63
N ILE A 52 -18.64 -1.52 2.88
CA ILE A 52 -19.88 -1.56 2.09
C ILE A 52 -19.55 -1.19 0.65
N TYR A 53 -19.99 -2.02 -0.28
CA TYR A 53 -19.97 -1.72 -1.70
C TYR A 53 -21.40 -1.45 -2.19
N ILE A 54 -21.58 -0.42 -3.01
CA ILE A 54 -22.86 -0.06 -3.62
C ILE A 54 -22.67 -0.11 -5.13
N GLY A 55 -23.51 -0.89 -5.81
CA GLY A 55 -23.49 -1.00 -7.26
C GLY A 55 -24.65 -1.84 -7.79
N ASN A 56 -25.03 -1.64 -9.05
CA ASN A 56 -26.14 -2.35 -9.69
C ASN A 56 -27.44 -2.32 -8.86
N ASP A 57 -27.78 -1.17 -8.27
CA ASP A 57 -28.95 -0.98 -7.40
C ASP A 57 -29.00 -1.94 -6.19
N MET A 58 -27.84 -2.39 -5.73
CA MET A 58 -27.69 -3.33 -4.63
C MET A 58 -26.66 -2.82 -3.61
N LYS A 59 -26.90 -3.12 -2.34
CA LYS A 59 -25.95 -2.92 -1.24
C LYS A 59 -25.27 -4.24 -0.91
N TYR A 60 -23.95 -4.21 -0.79
CA TYR A 60 -23.14 -5.37 -0.45
C TYR A 60 -22.31 -5.07 0.79
N ALA A 61 -22.30 -5.99 1.76
CA ALA A 61 -21.44 -5.88 2.93
C ALA A 61 -20.27 -6.83 2.82
N ARG A 62 -19.09 -6.34 3.19
CA ARG A 62 -17.87 -7.12 3.26
C ARG A 62 -18.04 -8.24 4.26
N ILE A 63 -17.70 -9.46 3.85
CA ILE A 63 -17.78 -10.67 4.67
C ILE A 63 -16.43 -11.19 5.07
N LYS A 64 -15.42 -10.94 4.25
CA LYS A 64 -14.09 -11.47 4.43
C LYS A 64 -13.08 -10.60 3.71
N HIS A 65 -11.90 -10.53 4.29
CA HIS A 65 -10.81 -9.72 3.80
C HIS A 65 -9.48 -10.41 4.11
N PHE A 66 -8.52 -10.22 3.21
CA PHE A 66 -7.15 -10.66 3.30
C PHE A 66 -6.25 -9.46 2.98
N ASP A 67 -5.45 -9.04 3.96
CA ASP A 67 -4.56 -7.87 3.87
C ASP A 67 -3.39 -8.09 2.91
N ASP A 68 -2.89 -9.33 2.87
CA ASP A 68 -1.72 -9.72 2.09
C ASP A 68 -1.93 -11.12 1.49
N VAL A 69 -1.94 -11.16 0.16
CA VAL A 69 -2.05 -12.37 -0.63
C VAL A 69 -0.91 -12.36 -1.65
N GLU A 70 0.06 -13.24 -1.44
CA GLU A 70 1.14 -13.47 -2.40
C GLU A 70 0.60 -14.24 -3.61
N LEU A 71 0.83 -13.71 -4.81
CA LEU A 71 0.54 -14.40 -6.05
C LEU A 71 1.67 -15.35 -6.43
N ALA A 72 1.31 -16.55 -6.87
CA ALA A 72 2.28 -17.46 -7.44
C ALA A 72 2.87 -16.88 -8.73
N LYS A 73 4.21 -16.91 -8.78
CA LYS A 73 5.02 -16.43 -9.89
C LYS A 73 4.67 -17.18 -11.18
N LEU A 74 4.67 -16.45 -12.28
CA LEU A 74 4.50 -17.00 -13.62
C LEU A 74 5.84 -17.44 -14.20
N ASP A 75 5.81 -18.30 -15.22
CA ASP A 75 7.01 -18.70 -15.98
C ASP A 75 7.68 -17.52 -16.67
N THR A 76 6.92 -16.45 -16.94
CA THR A 76 7.41 -15.20 -17.51
C THR A 76 6.94 -14.05 -16.62
N PHE A 77 7.88 -13.21 -16.20
CA PHE A 77 7.56 -12.06 -15.35
C PHE A 77 6.66 -11.08 -16.11
N PRO A 78 5.65 -10.50 -15.42
CA PRO A 78 4.87 -9.42 -15.99
C PRO A 78 5.74 -8.18 -16.15
N ASP A 79 5.27 -7.24 -16.96
CA ASP A 79 5.95 -5.96 -17.14
C ASP A 79 5.73 -5.07 -15.90
N PHE A 80 6.62 -5.19 -14.92
CA PHE A 80 6.58 -4.42 -13.67
C PHE A 80 6.59 -2.89 -13.87
N SER A 81 7.02 -2.39 -15.03
CA SER A 81 6.94 -0.96 -15.33
C SER A 81 5.50 -0.45 -15.47
N LYS A 82 4.54 -1.36 -15.69
CA LYS A 82 3.11 -1.07 -15.83
C LYS A 82 2.30 -1.39 -14.58
N ILE A 83 2.93 -1.92 -13.54
CA ILE A 83 2.28 -2.27 -12.29
C ILE A 83 2.55 -1.15 -11.29
N HIS A 84 1.50 -0.66 -10.67
CA HIS A 84 1.57 0.34 -9.61
C HIS A 84 0.82 -0.15 -8.38
N CYS A 85 1.29 0.28 -7.19
CA CYS A 85 0.54 0.05 -5.96
C CYS A 85 -0.84 0.72 -6.07
N CYS A 86 -1.86 0.09 -5.49
CA CYS A 86 -3.28 0.42 -5.63
C CYS A 86 -3.90 0.16 -7.01
N ASP A 87 -3.18 -0.44 -7.97
CA ASP A 87 -3.82 -0.86 -9.23
C ASP A 87 -4.89 -1.92 -8.97
N ASP A 88 -6.05 -1.75 -9.61
CA ASP A 88 -7.17 -2.67 -9.50
C ASP A 88 -6.85 -4.00 -10.19
N ILE A 89 -7.21 -5.09 -9.50
CA ILE A 89 -6.98 -6.45 -9.97
C ILE A 89 -8.31 -7.11 -10.28
N SER A 90 -8.37 -7.73 -11.45
CA SER A 90 -9.47 -8.58 -11.87
C SER A 90 -9.06 -10.05 -11.84
N PHE A 91 -10.03 -10.92 -11.58
CA PHE A 91 -9.80 -12.36 -11.55
C PHE A 91 -10.55 -13.06 -12.67
N SER A 92 -9.97 -14.15 -13.17
CA SER A 92 -10.68 -15.07 -14.04
C SER A 92 -10.38 -16.52 -13.66
N SER A 93 -11.40 -17.36 -13.72
CA SER A 93 -11.27 -18.80 -13.53
C SER A 93 -10.80 -19.47 -14.82
N THR A 94 -9.78 -20.31 -14.72
CA THR A 94 -9.23 -21.13 -15.80
C THR A 94 -9.21 -22.59 -15.35
N GLY A 95 -9.03 -23.53 -16.29
CA GLY A 95 -8.94 -24.96 -15.95
C GLY A 95 -7.82 -25.31 -14.96
N ASP A 96 -6.80 -24.46 -14.87
CA ASP A 96 -5.63 -24.63 -14.00
C ASP A 96 -5.71 -23.78 -12.71
N GLY A 97 -6.84 -23.12 -12.44
CA GLY A 97 -7.06 -22.30 -11.24
C GLY A 97 -7.41 -20.84 -11.52
N ILE A 98 -7.32 -20.01 -10.48
CA ILE A 98 -7.64 -18.58 -10.54
C ILE A 98 -6.39 -17.78 -10.93
N ILE A 99 -6.53 -16.97 -11.98
CA ILE A 99 -5.49 -16.04 -12.41
C ILE A 99 -5.88 -14.60 -12.08
N ALA A 100 -4.91 -13.83 -11.61
CA ALA A 100 -5.01 -12.41 -11.31
C ALA A 100 -4.50 -11.59 -12.50
N LYS A 101 -5.21 -10.51 -12.83
CA LYS A 101 -4.94 -9.66 -14.00
C LYS A 101 -5.03 -8.19 -13.66
N ILE A 102 -4.12 -7.41 -14.22
CA ILE A 102 -4.24 -5.96 -14.32
C ILE A 102 -4.57 -5.66 -15.78
N TYR A 103 -5.73 -5.03 -16.02
CA TYR A 103 -6.33 -4.90 -17.35
C TYR A 103 -6.43 -6.27 -18.08
N SER A 104 -5.60 -6.48 -19.11
CA SER A 104 -5.54 -7.72 -19.89
C SER A 104 -4.31 -8.58 -19.59
N GLU A 105 -3.37 -8.10 -18.78
CA GLU A 105 -2.11 -8.78 -18.48
C GLU A 105 -2.26 -9.68 -17.25
N VAL A 106 -1.79 -10.92 -17.36
CA VAL A 106 -1.79 -11.87 -16.23
C VAL A 106 -0.57 -11.57 -15.39
N ILE A 107 -0.78 -11.26 -14.12
CA ILE A 107 0.30 -10.89 -13.19
C ILE A 107 0.67 -12.04 -12.26
N GLY A 108 -0.23 -13.01 -12.04
CA GLY A 108 0.05 -14.15 -11.19
C GLY A 108 -1.14 -15.08 -11.02
N ARG A 109 -0.95 -16.13 -10.23
CA ARG A 109 -2.01 -17.10 -9.89
C ARG A 109 -2.29 -17.07 -8.38
N VAL A 110 -3.56 -17.23 -8.02
CA VAL A 110 -3.94 -17.40 -6.61
C VAL A 110 -3.75 -18.88 -6.28
N VAL A 111 -2.84 -19.17 -5.34
CA VAL A 111 -2.48 -20.54 -4.91
C VAL A 111 -3.24 -20.97 -3.66
N ASP A 112 -3.64 -20.04 -2.81
CA ASP A 112 -4.43 -20.35 -1.62
C ASP A 112 -5.82 -20.88 -2.03
N GLU A 113 -6.13 -22.12 -1.64
CA GLU A 113 -7.39 -22.79 -1.99
C GLU A 113 -8.61 -22.09 -1.35
N SER A 114 -8.47 -21.53 -0.15
CA SER A 114 -9.56 -20.82 0.54
C SER A 114 -9.93 -19.55 -0.22
N ILE A 115 -8.91 -18.76 -0.60
CA ILE A 115 -9.08 -17.52 -1.37
C ILE A 115 -9.62 -17.86 -2.76
N SER A 116 -9.01 -18.84 -3.44
CA SER A 116 -9.45 -19.29 -4.78
C SER A 116 -10.91 -19.72 -4.79
N LYS A 117 -11.37 -20.42 -3.74
CA LYS A 117 -12.78 -20.79 -3.58
C LYS A 117 -13.69 -19.57 -3.44
N HIS A 118 -13.32 -18.58 -2.62
CA HIS A 118 -14.13 -17.36 -2.45
C HIS A 118 -14.19 -16.53 -3.73
N ILE A 119 -13.08 -16.46 -4.48
CA ILE A 119 -13.04 -15.82 -5.80
C ILE A 119 -13.97 -16.56 -6.77
N THR A 120 -13.87 -17.88 -6.83
CA THR A 120 -14.71 -18.70 -7.72
C THR A 120 -16.19 -18.50 -7.41
N GLU A 121 -16.58 -18.64 -6.15
CA GLU A 121 -17.97 -18.43 -5.71
C GLU A 121 -18.46 -17.02 -6.05
N SER A 122 -17.63 -15.99 -5.84
CA SER A 122 -17.99 -14.60 -6.15
C SER A 122 -18.14 -14.37 -7.65
N LEU A 123 -17.27 -14.96 -8.47
CA LEU A 123 -17.36 -14.88 -9.95
C LEU A 123 -18.62 -15.59 -10.47
N GLU A 124 -18.94 -16.78 -9.95
CA GLU A 124 -20.13 -17.55 -10.34
C GLU A 124 -21.43 -16.86 -9.94
N THR A 125 -21.46 -16.25 -8.76
CA THR A 125 -22.62 -15.54 -8.21
C THR A 125 -22.68 -14.06 -8.62
N LYS A 126 -21.68 -13.58 -9.38
CA LYS A 126 -21.53 -12.18 -9.81
C LYS A 126 -21.53 -11.19 -8.64
N LEU A 127 -20.94 -11.59 -7.51
CA LEU A 127 -20.73 -10.72 -6.37
C LEU A 127 -19.46 -9.87 -6.58
N PRO A 128 -19.44 -8.63 -6.07
CA PRO A 128 -18.28 -7.77 -6.19
C PRO A 128 -17.11 -8.33 -5.39
N ILE A 129 -15.91 -8.13 -5.93
CA ILE A 129 -14.63 -8.43 -5.29
C ILE A 129 -13.84 -7.13 -5.32
N PHE A 130 -13.34 -6.70 -4.17
CA PHE A 130 -12.36 -5.62 -4.11
C PHE A 130 -10.97 -6.27 -4.15
N SER A 131 -10.09 -5.80 -5.03
CA SER A 131 -8.73 -6.29 -5.08
C SER A 131 -7.79 -5.25 -5.65
N GLN A 132 -6.66 -5.03 -4.98
CA GLN A 132 -5.65 -4.07 -5.43
C GLN A 132 -4.23 -4.59 -5.17
N VAL A 133 -3.26 -4.08 -5.93
CA VAL A 133 -1.84 -4.33 -5.67
C VAL A 133 -1.43 -3.66 -4.36
N LEU A 134 -0.91 -4.46 -3.42
CA LEU A 134 -0.31 -3.97 -2.18
C LEU A 134 1.14 -3.54 -2.42
N GLY A 135 1.90 -4.36 -3.15
CA GLY A 135 3.30 -4.13 -3.47
C GLY A 135 3.86 -5.23 -4.36
N TYR A 136 5.04 -5.00 -4.91
CA TYR A 136 5.74 -5.98 -5.73
C TYR A 136 7.26 -5.80 -5.63
N ASP A 137 7.99 -6.86 -5.95
CA ASP A 137 9.45 -6.89 -6.08
C ASP A 137 9.79 -7.39 -7.50
N ASP A 138 10.39 -6.51 -8.30
CA ASP A 138 10.73 -6.77 -9.69
C ASP A 138 12.02 -7.58 -9.87
N GLU A 139 12.84 -7.73 -8.81
CA GLU A 139 14.01 -8.61 -8.81
C GLU A 139 13.60 -10.07 -8.57
N THR A 140 12.72 -10.30 -7.60
CA THR A 140 12.28 -11.65 -7.22
C THR A 140 11.03 -12.11 -7.97
N GLY A 141 10.27 -11.17 -8.55
CA GLY A 141 9.00 -11.42 -9.22
C GLY A 141 7.81 -11.60 -8.26
N GLU A 142 7.94 -11.16 -7.02
CA GLU A 142 6.91 -11.28 -5.99
C GLU A 142 5.86 -10.19 -6.14
N ILE A 143 4.59 -10.57 -6.03
CA ILE A 143 3.46 -9.63 -6.13
C ILE A 143 2.51 -9.95 -4.99
N HIS A 144 2.26 -8.93 -4.17
CA HIS A 144 1.37 -8.98 -3.02
C HIS A 144 0.14 -8.15 -3.33
N ILE A 145 -1.02 -8.70 -3.00
CA ILE A 145 -2.31 -8.09 -3.30
C ILE A 145 -3.20 -8.11 -2.06
N VAL A 146 -4.11 -7.16 -2.01
CA VAL A 146 -5.18 -7.12 -1.03
C VAL A 146 -6.47 -7.61 -1.68
N VAL A 147 -7.27 -8.41 -0.97
CA VAL A 147 -8.54 -8.93 -1.50
C VAL A 147 -9.65 -8.85 -0.45
N SER A 148 -10.86 -8.47 -0.87
CA SER A 148 -12.06 -8.52 -0.04
C SER A 148 -13.28 -9.01 -0.81
N PHE A 149 -14.11 -9.77 -0.10
CA PHE A 149 -15.32 -10.40 -0.60
C PHE A 149 -16.55 -9.81 0.07
N TYR A 150 -17.65 -9.75 -0.67
CA TYR A 150 -18.88 -9.12 -0.22
C TYR A 150 -20.07 -10.07 -0.43
N LYS A 151 -21.10 -9.91 0.40
CA LYS A 151 -22.41 -10.53 0.21
C LYS A 151 -23.46 -9.47 -0.01
N ILE A 152 -24.55 -9.84 -0.67
CA ILE A 152 -25.75 -9.00 -0.74
C ILE A 152 -26.31 -8.79 0.68
N VAL A 153 -26.60 -7.54 1.01
CA VAL A 153 -27.44 -7.19 2.16
C VAL A 153 -28.77 -6.75 1.58
N ASP A 154 -29.84 -7.37 2.06
CA ASP A 154 -31.18 -7.31 1.50
C ASP A 154 -31.68 -5.88 1.20
N TYR A 155 -32.42 -5.74 0.08
CA TYR A 155 -33.45 -4.73 -0.29
C TYR A 155 -33.22 -3.55 -1.26
N ASP A 156 -34.36 -3.32 -1.95
CA ASP A 156 -34.78 -2.49 -3.08
C ASP A 156 -34.34 -1.01 -3.03
N TYR A 157 -33.52 -0.60 -3.99
CA TYR A 157 -33.03 0.78 -4.15
C TYR A 157 -34.07 1.78 -4.67
N ASN A 158 -35.32 1.37 -4.92
CA ASN A 158 -36.40 2.28 -5.32
C ASN A 158 -36.72 3.38 -4.28
N ASP A 159 -36.30 3.22 -3.02
CA ASP A 159 -36.58 4.16 -1.91
C ASP A 159 -35.34 4.95 -1.43
N TYR A 160 -34.25 5.00 -2.22
CA TYR A 160 -33.04 5.74 -1.83
C TYR A 160 -33.24 7.27 -1.87
N ALA A 161 -33.82 7.82 -0.81
CA ALA A 161 -33.64 9.22 -0.47
C ALA A 161 -32.14 9.45 -0.21
N GLN A 162 -31.58 10.54 -0.75
CA GLN A 162 -30.16 10.95 -0.65
C GLN A 162 -29.70 11.28 0.79
N GLU A 163 -30.12 10.54 1.81
CA GLU A 163 -29.51 10.62 3.13
C GLU A 163 -28.26 9.74 3.11
N ARG A 164 -27.11 10.40 3.23
CA ARG A 164 -25.80 9.77 3.29
C ARG A 164 -25.79 8.78 4.45
N ASP A 165 -25.55 7.50 4.15
CA ASP A 165 -25.45 6.46 5.17
C ASP A 165 -24.09 6.61 5.89
N ASP A 166 -24.10 7.20 7.08
CA ASP A 166 -22.89 7.45 7.89
C ASP A 166 -22.30 6.16 8.52
N THR A 167 -22.87 4.98 8.22
CA THR A 167 -22.32 3.67 8.63
C THR A 167 -21.27 3.10 7.65
N LEU A 168 -20.92 3.85 6.61
CA LEU A 168 -19.87 3.52 5.64
C LEU A 168 -18.46 3.73 6.23
N ASP A 169 -18.05 2.87 7.16
CA ASP A 169 -16.68 2.86 7.67
C ASP A 169 -15.74 2.22 6.63
N ASN A 170 -14.62 2.85 6.27
CA ASN A 170 -13.56 2.21 5.48
C ASN A 170 -12.51 1.61 6.42
N GLU A 171 -11.97 0.43 6.09
CA GLU A 171 -10.79 -0.10 6.77
C GLU A 171 -9.54 0.29 5.98
N LEU A 172 -8.47 0.67 6.68
CA LEU A 172 -7.22 1.13 6.08
C LEU A 172 -6.15 0.05 6.18
N VAL A 173 -5.54 -0.30 5.06
CA VAL A 173 -4.37 -1.19 5.01
C VAL A 173 -3.16 -0.37 4.56
N ALA A 174 -2.11 -0.30 5.37
CA ALA A 174 -0.90 0.44 5.06
C ALA A 174 0.02 -0.34 4.10
N TYR A 175 0.70 0.36 3.20
CA TYR A 175 1.74 -0.20 2.33
C TYR A 175 2.94 0.76 2.20
N PHE A 176 4.09 0.21 1.83
CA PHE A 176 5.38 0.91 1.75
C PHE A 176 5.92 0.95 0.32
#